data_AF-A0A7L2UEJ2-F1
#
_entry.id   AF-A0A7L2UEJ2-F1
#
_cell.length_a   1.000
_cell.length_b   1.000
_cell.length_c   1.000
_cell.angle_alpha   90.00
_cell.angle_beta   90.00
_cell.angle_gamma   90.00
#
_symmetry.space_group_name_H-M   'P 1'
#
loop_
_entity.id
_entity.type
_entity.pdbx_description
1 polymer ?
#
loop_
_entity_poly.entity_id
_entity_poly.type
_entity_poly.pdbx_seq_one_letter_code
_entity_poly.pdbx_strand_id
1 'polypeptide(L)'
;MSGRSGKKKMSKLSRSSRAGVIFPVGRMMRYLKKGTYKYRIGVGAPVYMAAVIEYLAAEILELAGNAARDNKKGRIAPRHILLAVANDEELNQV
;
A
#
# COMPACT_ATOMS: atom_id res chain seq x y z
N MET A 1 1.28 26.61 -42.45
CA MET A 1 2.37 26.74 -41.47
C MET A 1 2.09 25.84 -40.27
N SER A 2 3.15 25.15 -39.82
CA SER A 2 3.33 24.41 -38.56
C SER A 2 2.32 23.31 -38.16
N GLY A 3 2.56 22.11 -38.70
CA GLY A 3 2.16 20.87 -38.05
C GLY A 3 2.81 20.73 -36.67
N ARG A 4 1.99 20.68 -35.62
CA ARG A 4 2.38 20.13 -34.32
C ARG A 4 2.37 18.61 -34.45
N SER A 5 3.48 18.09 -34.97
CA SER A 5 3.84 16.69 -34.92
C SER A 5 3.58 16.09 -33.54
N GLY A 6 2.88 14.96 -33.51
CA GLY A 6 2.52 14.23 -32.31
C GLY A 6 3.76 13.84 -31.52
N LYS A 7 4.07 14.61 -30.47
CA LYS A 7 4.94 14.13 -29.39
C LYS A 7 4.25 12.89 -28.81
N LYS A 8 4.90 11.72 -28.92
CA LYS A 8 4.57 10.52 -28.13
C LYS A 8 4.29 11.00 -26.71
N LYS A 9 3.05 10.86 -26.22
CA LYS A 9 2.74 11.12 -24.80
C LYS A 9 3.65 10.21 -24.00
N MET A 10 4.71 10.76 -23.42
CA MET A 10 5.50 10.06 -22.41
C MET A 10 4.51 9.56 -21.35
N SER A 11 4.59 8.29 -20.99
CA SER A 11 3.75 7.73 -19.95
C SER A 11 3.96 8.56 -18.69
N LYS A 12 2.88 9.16 -18.18
CA LYS A 12 2.97 9.97 -16.97
C LYS A 12 3.35 9.03 -15.83
N LEU A 13 4.49 9.28 -15.18
CA LEU A 13 4.87 8.61 -13.94
C LEU A 13 3.70 8.63 -12.95
N SER A 14 3.35 7.47 -12.44
CA SER A 14 2.25 7.31 -11.48
C SER A 14 2.59 8.00 -10.16
N ARG A 15 1.56 8.39 -9.39
CA ARG A 15 1.78 8.99 -8.07
C ARG A 15 2.49 8.02 -7.10
N SER A 16 2.20 6.73 -7.18
CA SER A 16 2.91 5.68 -6.43
C SER A 16 4.40 5.64 -6.78
N SER A 17 4.72 5.60 -8.08
CA SER A 17 6.11 5.57 -8.56
C SER A 17 6.88 6.83 -8.14
N ARG A 18 6.26 8.02 -8.15
CA ARG A 18 6.90 9.25 -7.66
C ARG A 18 7.11 9.27 -6.14
N ALA A 19 6.23 8.60 -5.40
CA ALA A 19 6.29 8.53 -3.95
C ALA A 19 7.17 7.36 -3.45
N GLY A 20 7.66 6.48 -4.34
CA GLY A 20 8.49 5.35 -3.96
C GLY A 20 7.73 4.22 -3.25
N VAL A 21 6.41 4.13 -3.44
CA VAL A 21 5.55 3.12 -2.78
C VAL A 21 4.94 2.16 -3.81
N ILE A 22 4.76 0.90 -3.42
CA ILE A 22 4.05 -0.12 -4.20
C ILE A 22 2.53 0.10 -4.14
N PHE A 23 2.01 0.53 -3.00
CA PHE A 23 0.58 0.74 -2.78
C PHE A 23 0.00 1.87 -3.64
N PRO A 24 -1.26 1.75 -4.06
CA PRO A 24 -1.84 2.62 -5.08
C PRO A 24 -2.30 3.98 -4.52
N VAL A 25 -1.41 4.98 -4.46
CA VAL A 25 -1.69 6.36 -4.01
C VAL A 25 -2.92 6.96 -4.72
N GLY A 26 -3.05 6.71 -6.02
CA GLY A 26 -4.18 7.24 -6.80
C GLY A 26 -5.53 6.64 -6.38
N ARG A 27 -5.54 5.37 -5.99
CA ARG A 27 -6.71 4.66 -5.46
C ARG A 27 -7.02 5.14 -4.05
N MET A 28 -6.01 5.32 -3.20
CA MET A 28 -6.18 5.86 -1.84
C MET A 28 -6.87 7.23 -1.88
N MET A 29 -6.43 8.13 -2.77
CA MET A 29 -7.10 9.43 -2.90
C MET A 29 -8.57 9.32 -3.30
N ARG A 30 -8.91 8.38 -4.19
CA ARG A 30 -10.30 8.14 -4.58
C ARG A 30 -11.13 7.62 -3.40
N TYR A 31 -10.57 6.72 -2.60
CA TYR A 31 -11.25 6.18 -1.41
C TYR A 31 -11.45 7.24 -0.34
N LEU A 32 -10.42 8.04 -0.04
CA LEU A 32 -10.53 9.17 0.88
C LEU A 32 -11.66 10.12 0.44
N LYS A 33 -11.65 10.59 -0.83
CA LYS A 33 -12.71 11.48 -1.34
C LYS A 33 -14.13 10.88 -1.25
N LYS A 34 -14.27 9.56 -1.49
CA LYS A 34 -15.56 8.88 -1.38
C LYS A 34 -16.03 8.74 0.07
N GLY A 35 -15.12 8.47 1.00
CA GLY A 35 -15.44 8.30 2.42
C GLY A 35 -15.63 9.61 3.19
N THR A 36 -14.99 10.69 2.74
CA THR A 36 -14.94 11.98 3.46
C THR A 36 -15.45 13.12 2.58
N TYR A 37 -16.67 13.00 2.05
CA TYR A 37 -17.24 13.90 1.03
C TYR A 37 -17.25 15.39 1.41
N LYS A 38 -17.30 15.72 2.72
CA LYS A 38 -17.26 17.11 3.22
C LYS A 38 -15.85 17.72 3.25
N TYR A 39 -14.81 16.89 3.20
CA TYR A 39 -13.43 17.33 3.43
C TYR A 39 -12.65 17.47 2.13
N ARG A 40 -11.84 18.53 2.05
CA ARG A 40 -10.81 18.66 1.01
C ARG A 40 -9.62 17.78 1.38
N ILE A 41 -9.19 16.93 0.45
CA ILE A 41 -8.08 16.01 0.67
C ILE A 41 -6.81 16.60 0.04
N GLY A 42 -5.85 16.96 0.89
CA GLY A 42 -4.52 17.38 0.46
C GLY A 42 -3.78 16.27 -0.28
N VAL A 43 -2.88 16.63 -1.19
CA VAL A 43 -2.18 15.65 -2.04
C VAL A 43 -1.23 14.74 -1.27
N GLY A 44 -0.75 15.17 -0.10
CA GLY A 44 0.10 14.38 0.79
C GLY A 44 -0.65 13.29 1.56
N ALA A 45 -1.91 13.51 1.91
CA ALA A 45 -2.72 12.54 2.67
C ALA A 45 -2.79 11.13 2.03
N PRO A 46 -3.10 10.97 0.73
CA PRO A 46 -3.11 9.65 0.11
C PRO A 46 -1.72 9.04 -0.08
N VAL A 47 -0.65 9.84 -0.08
CA VAL A 47 0.73 9.34 -0.11
C VAL A 47 1.08 8.75 1.24
N TYR A 48 0.84 9.52 2.31
CA TYR A 48 1.08 9.09 3.68
C TYR A 48 0.28 7.83 4.02
N MET A 49 -1.02 7.81 3.70
CA MET A 49 -1.86 6.64 3.93
C MET A 49 -1.39 5.41 3.14
N ALA A 50 -0.95 5.59 1.88
CA ALA A 50 -0.42 4.46 1.09
C ALA A 50 0.85 3.89 1.73
N ALA A 51 1.77 4.75 2.17
CA ALA A 51 3.02 4.34 2.80
C ALA A 51 2.78 3.61 4.13
N VAL A 52 1.88 4.13 4.98
CA VAL A 52 1.57 3.50 6.27
C VAL A 52 0.91 2.13 6.08
N ILE A 53 -0.06 2.01 5.18
CA ILE A 53 -0.70 0.71 4.91
C ILE A 53 0.30 -0.27 4.29
N GLU A 54 1.20 0.20 3.41
CA GLU A 54 2.26 -0.62 2.84
C GLU A 54 3.21 -1.15 3.91
N TYR A 55 3.62 -0.29 4.85
CA TYR A 55 4.45 -0.66 5.98
C TYR A 55 3.78 -1.73 6.85
N LEU A 56 2.54 -1.50 7.28
CA LEU A 56 1.80 -2.45 8.12
C LEU A 56 1.57 -3.79 7.38
N ALA A 57 1.28 -3.75 6.09
CA ALA A 57 1.15 -4.96 5.29
C ALA A 57 2.47 -5.73 5.17
N ALA A 58 3.59 -5.02 5.00
CA ALA A 58 4.92 -5.63 4.95
C ALA A 58 5.28 -6.29 6.29
N GLU A 59 5.05 -5.61 7.41
CA GLU A 59 5.33 -6.12 8.76
C GLU A 59 4.56 -7.43 9.04
N ILE A 60 3.25 -7.43 8.79
CA ILE A 60 2.41 -8.63 8.96
C ILE A 60 2.86 -9.76 8.04
N LEU A 61 3.24 -9.46 6.78
CA LEU A 61 3.69 -10.47 5.83
C LEU A 61 5.06 -11.06 6.18
N GLU A 62 5.96 -10.27 6.75
CA GLU A 62 7.27 -10.71 7.23
C GLU A 62 7.10 -11.72 8.36
N LEU A 63 6.34 -11.35 9.40
CA LEU A 63 6.05 -12.22 10.54
C LEU A 63 5.26 -13.46 10.14
N ALA A 64 4.26 -13.33 9.28
CA ALA A 64 3.48 -14.47 8.79
C ALA A 64 4.32 -15.38 7.87
N GLY A 65 5.30 -14.82 7.15
CA GLY A 65 6.29 -15.56 6.38
C GLY A 65 7.21 -16.40 7.28
N ASN A 66 7.68 -15.82 8.38
CA ASN A 66 8.47 -16.52 9.40
C ASN A 66 7.64 -17.65 10.03
N ALA A 67 6.41 -17.37 10.46
CA ALA A 67 5.51 -18.38 11.02
C ALA A 67 5.21 -19.52 10.01
N ALA A 68 5.08 -19.22 8.72
CA ALA A 68 4.93 -20.26 7.69
C ALA A 68 6.18 -21.13 7.56
N ARG A 69 7.37 -20.50 7.57
CA ARG A 69 8.67 -21.17 7.48
C ARG A 69 8.91 -22.10 8.67
N ASP A 70 8.59 -21.65 9.88
CA ASP A 70 8.72 -22.44 11.12
C ASP A 70 7.78 -23.66 11.10
N ASN A 71 6.60 -23.51 10.52
CA ASN A 71 5.66 -24.60 10.27
C ASN A 71 6.03 -25.46 9.04
N LYS A 72 7.22 -25.26 8.46
CA LYS A 72 7.75 -25.98 7.29
C LYS A 72 6.82 -25.87 6.07
N LYS A 73 6.17 -24.72 5.88
CA LYS A 73 5.28 -24.42 4.74
C LYS A 73 5.86 -23.28 3.92
N GLY A 74 5.82 -23.41 2.59
CA GLY A 74 6.21 -22.35 1.65
C GLY A 74 5.09 -21.36 1.30
N ARG A 75 3.89 -21.51 1.88
CA ARG A 75 2.72 -20.67 1.61
C ARG A 75 2.16 -20.12 2.92
N ILE A 76 1.94 -18.81 2.96
CA ILE A 76 1.24 -18.14 4.05
C ILE A 76 -0.25 -18.55 4.02
N ALA A 77 -0.80 -18.90 5.18
CA ALA A 77 -2.18 -19.31 5.40
C ALA A 77 -2.76 -18.51 6.58
N PRO A 78 -4.10 -18.48 6.77
CA PRO A 78 -4.71 -17.72 7.88
C PRO A 78 -4.12 -18.03 9.26
N ARG A 79 -3.74 -19.30 9.51
CA ARG A 79 -3.05 -19.69 10.76
C ARG A 79 -1.71 -18.96 10.96
N HIS A 80 -0.93 -18.76 9.91
CA HIS A 80 0.36 -18.06 10.02
C HIS A 80 0.17 -16.57 10.27
N ILE A 81 -0.87 -15.96 9.69
CA ILE A 81 -1.25 -14.57 9.97
C ILE A 81 -1.70 -14.43 11.43
N LEU A 82 -2.53 -15.36 11.92
CA LEU A 82 -2.94 -15.37 13.33
C LEU A 82 -1.75 -15.48 14.27
N LEU A 83 -0.81 -16.40 13.99
CA LEU A 83 0.40 -16.57 14.80
C LEU A 83 1.29 -15.31 14.76
N ALA A 84 1.39 -14.64 13.61
CA ALA A 84 2.14 -13.39 13.49
C ALA A 84 1.54 -12.28 14.37
N VAL A 85 0.23 -12.07 14.27
CA VAL A 85 -0.47 -11.01 15.01
C VAL A 85 -0.51 -11.31 16.51
N ALA A 86 -0.85 -12.54 16.90
CA ALA A 86 -1.05 -12.88 18.32
C ALA A 86 0.25 -12.92 19.14
N ASN A 87 1.41 -13.15 18.49
CA ASN A 87 2.71 -13.20 19.17
C ASN A 87 3.48 -11.88 19.12
N ASP A 88 2.99 -10.90 18.36
CA ASP A 88 3.58 -9.56 18.29
C ASP A 88 2.79 -8.60 19.18
N GLU A 89 3.45 -7.99 20.16
CA GLU A 89 2.80 -7.17 21.17
C GLU A 89 2.13 -5.94 20.56
N GLU A 90 2.76 -5.30 19.56
CA GLU A 90 2.22 -4.10 18.93
C GLU A 90 1.03 -4.45 18.04
N LEU A 91 1.14 -5.48 17.20
CA LEU A 91 0.06 -5.89 16.29
C LEU A 91 -1.14 -6.48 17.04
N ASN A 92 -0.94 -7.14 18.19
CA ASN A 92 -2.04 -7.69 18.97
C ASN A 92 -2.88 -6.60 19.69
N GLN A 93 -2.39 -5.36 19.74
CA GLN A 93 -3.07 -4.21 20.38
C GLN A 93 -3.85 -3.34 19.39
N VAL A 94 -3.68 -3.56 18.08
CA VAL A 94 -4.36 -2.80 17.01
C VAL A 94 -5.76 -3.33 16.76
#